data_AF-A0A316WJC8-F1
#
_entry.id   AF-A0A316WJC8-F1
#
_cell.length_a   1.000
_cell.length_b   1.000
_cell.length_c   1.000
_cell.angle_alpha   90.00
_cell.angle_beta   90.00
_cell.angle_gamma   90.00
#
_symmetry.space_group_name_H-M   'P 1'
#
loop_
_entity.id
_entity.type
_entity.pdbx_description
1 polymer ?
#
loop_
_entity_poly.entity_id
_entity_poly.type
_entity_poly.pdbx_seq_one_letter_code
_entity_poly.pdbx_strand_id
1 'polypeptide(L)'
;MSKKIIVPKNKEAEIALDYDTASPEQIVELSITNDEFKELWNSGVFILINKISNSNIDEFEDEHITNLDSIHNSLNKLKKSSNSSDKINRMFELALLYETSIHFYF
;
A
#
# COMPACT_ATOMS: atom_id res chain seq x y z
N MET A 1 1.25 12.36 -13.26
CA MET A 1 0.78 10.97 -13.14
C MET A 1 0.07 10.82 -11.82
N SER A 2 -0.94 9.97 -11.73
CA SER A 2 -1.65 9.70 -10.48
C SER A 2 -0.90 8.59 -9.75
N LYS A 3 -0.54 8.83 -8.49
CA LYS A 3 0.09 7.84 -7.62
C LYS A 3 -1.01 6.92 -7.09
N LYS A 4 -0.79 5.60 -7.13
CA LYS A 4 -1.82 4.61 -6.78
C LYS A 4 -1.32 3.63 -5.75
N ILE A 5 -2.23 3.23 -4.87
CA ILE A 5 -2.03 2.12 -3.94
C ILE A 5 -3.12 1.10 -4.24
N ILE A 6 -2.73 -0.15 -4.48
CA ILE A 6 -3.62 -1.20 -4.94
C ILE A 6 -3.55 -2.39 -3.99
N VAL A 7 -4.72 -2.96 -3.68
CA VAL A 7 -4.86 -4.20 -2.91
C VAL A 7 -5.73 -5.17 -3.69
N PRO A 8 -5.21 -6.35 -4.09
CA PRO A 8 -6.02 -7.41 -4.67
C PRO A 8 -7.04 -7.96 -3.66
N LYS A 9 -8.25 -8.33 -4.11
CA LYS A 9 -9.31 -8.83 -3.22
C LYS A 9 -9.18 -10.33 -2.88
N ASN A 10 -8.33 -11.06 -3.59
CA ASN A 10 -8.03 -12.47 -3.37
C ASN A 10 -6.76 -12.87 -4.16
N LYS A 11 -6.33 -14.13 -4.03
CA LYS A 11 -5.13 -14.66 -4.70
C LYS A 11 -5.21 -14.68 -6.22
N GLU A 12 -6.40 -14.91 -6.79
CA GLU A 12 -6.57 -14.86 -8.25
C GLU A 12 -6.38 -13.43 -8.77
N ALA A 13 -6.90 -12.44 -8.05
CA ALA A 13 -6.71 -11.02 -8.35
C ALA A 13 -5.24 -10.60 -8.20
N GLU A 14 -4.53 -11.12 -7.21
CA GLU A 14 -3.10 -10.86 -6.98
C GLU A 14 -2.27 -11.38 -8.16
N ILE A 15 -2.51 -12.62 -8.58
CA ILE A 15 -1.88 -13.19 -9.77
C ILE A 15 -2.26 -12.38 -11.02
N ALA A 16 -3.54 -12.03 -11.19
CA ALA A 16 -3.98 -11.25 -12.34
C ALA A 16 -3.30 -9.87 -12.38
N LEU A 17 -3.06 -9.25 -11.21
CA LEU A 17 -2.38 -7.97 -11.09
C LEU A 17 -0.92 -8.08 -11.53
N ASP A 18 -0.20 -9.14 -11.13
CA ASP A 18 1.18 -9.40 -11.55
C ASP A 18 1.34 -9.56 -13.08
N TYR A 19 0.27 -9.93 -13.79
CA TYR A 19 0.23 -10.07 -15.25
C TYR A 19 -0.49 -8.92 -15.97
N ASP A 20 -0.80 -7.81 -15.29
CA ASP A 20 -1.55 -6.66 -15.86
C ASP A 20 -2.94 -7.04 -16.43
N THR A 21 -3.58 -8.06 -15.85
CA THR A 21 -4.88 -8.59 -16.28
C THR A 21 -5.99 -8.42 -15.24
N ALA A 22 -5.69 -7.85 -14.07
CA ALA A 22 -6.68 -7.63 -13.02
C ALA A 22 -7.75 -6.62 -13.45
N SER A 23 -9.02 -6.97 -13.26
CA SER A 23 -10.14 -6.06 -13.50
C SER A 23 -10.36 -5.10 -12.32
N PRO A 24 -11.01 -3.93 -12.53
CA PRO A 24 -11.34 -3.00 -11.44
C PRO A 24 -12.15 -3.65 -10.31
N GLU A 25 -12.97 -4.65 -10.61
CA GLU A 25 -13.76 -5.39 -9.62
C GLU A 25 -12.91 -6.32 -8.76
N GLN A 26 -11.74 -6.74 -9.25
CA GLN A 26 -10.80 -7.63 -8.56
C GLN A 26 -9.88 -6.92 -7.58
N ILE A 27 -9.75 -5.58 -7.68
CA ILE A 27 -8.84 -4.79 -6.86
C ILE A 27 -9.57 -3.71 -6.06
N VAL A 28 -8.90 -3.19 -5.04
CA VAL A 28 -9.23 -1.91 -4.40
C VAL A 28 -8.11 -0.94 -4.75
N GLU A 29 -8.47 0.21 -5.32
CA GLU A 29 -7.52 1.26 -5.69
C GLU A 29 -7.74 2.51 -4.84
N LEU A 30 -6.65 3.03 -4.29
CA LEU A 30 -6.56 4.35 -3.70
C LEU A 30 -5.65 5.22 -4.57
N SER A 31 -6.23 6.19 -5.24
CA SER A 31 -5.47 7.25 -5.93
C SER A 31 -5.11 8.35 -4.92
N ILE A 32 -3.83 8.75 -4.92
CA ILE A 32 -3.33 9.89 -4.16
C ILE A 32 -2.74 10.93 -5.12
N THR A 33 -2.99 12.20 -4.82
CA THR A 33 -2.39 13.31 -5.57
C THR A 33 -0.90 13.45 -5.21
N ASN A 34 -0.14 14.16 -6.05
CA ASN A 34 1.26 14.48 -5.75
C ASN A 34 1.40 15.30 -4.45
N ASP A 35 0.42 16.15 -4.13
CA ASP A 35 0.45 16.95 -2.90
C ASP A 35 0.15 16.08 -1.68
N GLU A 36 -0.87 15.19 -1.74
CA GLU A 36 -1.12 14.19 -0.68
C GLU A 36 0.11 13.28 -0.49
N PHE A 37 0.75 12.83 -1.57
CA PHE A 37 1.97 12.04 -1.47
C PHE A 37 3.08 12.81 -0.75
N LYS A 38 3.33 14.07 -1.12
CA LYS A 38 4.35 14.91 -0.47
C LYS A 38 4.05 15.10 1.03
N GLU A 39 2.78 15.29 1.40
CA GLU A 39 2.37 15.39 2.81
C GLU A 39 2.66 14.08 3.58
N LEU A 40 2.30 12.93 3.00
CA LEU A 40 2.57 11.62 3.58
C LEU A 40 4.08 11.32 3.66
N TRP A 41 4.83 11.69 2.64
CA TRP A 41 6.29 11.57 2.60
C TRP A 41 6.96 12.40 3.68
N ASN A 42 6.65 13.71 3.72
CA ASN A 42 7.21 14.65 4.68
C ASN A 42 6.82 14.33 6.13
N SER A 43 5.66 13.70 6.34
CA SER A 43 5.23 13.24 7.65
C SER A 43 5.84 11.89 8.07
N GLY A 44 6.62 11.26 7.19
CA GLY A 44 7.39 10.05 7.47
C GLY A 44 6.61 8.74 7.35
N VAL A 45 5.41 8.76 6.76
CA VAL A 45 4.56 7.56 6.61
C VAL A 45 5.28 6.48 5.78
N PHE A 46 5.78 6.82 4.60
CA PHE A 46 6.45 5.85 3.73
C PHE A 46 7.81 5.40 4.27
N ILE A 47 8.55 6.30 4.95
CA ILE A 47 9.81 5.97 5.64
C ILE A 47 9.57 4.90 6.72
N LEU A 48 8.47 5.04 7.47
CA LEU A 48 8.08 4.09 8.51
C LEU A 48 7.71 2.74 7.92
N ILE A 49 6.95 2.72 6.81
CA ILE A 49 6.59 1.50 6.10
C ILE A 49 7.85 0.79 5.60
N ASN A 50 8.70 1.48 4.82
CA ASN A 50 9.95 0.94 4.27
C ASN A 50 10.82 0.27 5.33
N LYS A 51 10.98 0.90 6.49
CA LYS A 51 11.77 0.35 7.60
C LYS A 51 11.21 -0.96 8.15
N ILE A 52 9.88 -1.12 8.19
CA ILE A 52 9.22 -2.29 8.77
C ILE A 52 9.12 -3.42 7.75
N SER A 53 8.75 -3.09 6.51
CA SER A 53 8.54 -4.08 5.45
C SER A 53 9.82 -4.44 4.70
N ASN A 54 10.91 -3.71 4.93
CA ASN A 54 12.14 -3.79 4.14
C ASN A 54 11.86 -3.53 2.65
N SER A 55 11.06 -2.51 2.37
CA SER A 55 10.68 -2.03 1.04
C SER A 55 11.37 -0.72 0.70
N ASN A 56 11.31 -0.32 -0.57
CA ASN A 56 11.88 0.91 -1.10
C ASN A 56 10.82 1.80 -1.76
N ILE A 57 9.69 2.03 -1.09
CA ILE A 57 8.66 2.93 -1.58
C ILE A 57 9.25 4.35 -1.65
N ASP A 58 9.27 4.95 -2.83
CA ASP A 58 9.64 6.34 -3.06
C ASP A 58 8.76 6.99 -4.13
N GLU A 59 9.14 8.16 -4.65
CA GLU A 59 8.26 8.91 -5.57
C GLU A 59 8.30 8.42 -7.03
N PHE A 60 9.14 7.44 -7.37
CA PHE A 60 9.40 6.94 -8.72
C PHE A 60 9.40 5.41 -8.88
N GLU A 61 9.41 4.66 -7.77
CA GLU A 61 9.46 3.20 -7.81
C GLU A 61 8.07 2.56 -7.68
N ASP A 62 7.86 1.50 -8.46
CA ASP A 62 6.80 0.53 -8.23
C ASP A 62 7.28 -0.47 -7.17
N GLU A 63 6.52 -0.65 -6.10
CA GLU A 63 6.91 -1.48 -4.96
C GLU A 63 5.71 -2.25 -4.42
N HIS A 64 5.96 -3.42 -3.82
CA HIS A 64 4.91 -4.22 -3.22
C HIS A 64 5.36 -4.92 -1.94
N ILE A 65 4.40 -5.12 -1.04
CA ILE A 65 4.61 -5.88 0.19
C ILE A 65 3.71 -7.10 0.12
N THR A 66 4.31 -8.29 0.04
CA THR A 66 3.59 -9.58 -0.02
C THR A 66 3.62 -10.33 1.30
N ASN A 67 4.55 -10.01 2.19
CA ASN A 67 4.63 -10.64 3.51
C ASN A 67 3.55 -10.05 4.45
N LEU A 68 2.59 -10.89 4.86
CA LEU A 68 1.48 -10.50 5.73
C LEU A 68 1.93 -10.04 7.12
N ASP A 69 3.01 -10.59 7.68
CA ASP A 69 3.56 -10.11 8.96
C ASP A 69 4.13 -8.69 8.81
N SER A 70 4.79 -8.40 7.69
CA SER A 70 5.27 -7.04 7.38
C SER A 70 4.11 -6.05 7.24
N ILE A 71 3.02 -6.44 6.56
CA ILE A 71 1.80 -5.63 6.43
C ILE A 71 1.19 -5.40 7.82
N HIS A 72 1.05 -6.45 8.63
CA HIS A 72 0.47 -6.38 9.98
C HIS A 72 1.29 -5.47 10.90
N ASN A 73 2.61 -5.62 10.91
CA ASN A 73 3.51 -4.81 11.72
C ASN A 73 3.51 -3.34 11.27
N SER A 74 3.45 -3.09 9.97
CA SER A 74 3.33 -1.75 9.40
C SER A 74 2.04 -1.08 9.87
N LEU A 75 0.90 -1.75 9.73
CA LEU A 75 -0.40 -1.25 10.18
C LEU A 75 -0.40 -0.93 11.69
N ASN A 76 0.14 -1.83 12.51
CA ASN A 76 0.22 -1.64 13.95
C ASN A 76 1.05 -0.40 14.33
N LYS A 77 2.10 -0.10 13.55
CA LYS A 77 2.92 1.09 13.80
C LYS A 77 2.27 2.35 13.24
N LEU A 78 1.63 2.29 12.08
CA LEU A 78 0.87 3.39 11.50
C LEU A 78 -0.26 3.84 12.43
N LYS A 79 -1.06 2.91 12.99
CA LYS A 79 -2.12 3.22 13.95
C LYS A 79 -1.65 3.89 15.24
N LYS A 80 -0.35 3.78 15.58
CA LYS A 80 0.26 4.42 16.75
C LYS A 80 0.96 5.74 16.41
N SER A 81 1.08 6.08 15.12
CA SER A 81 1.69 7.31 14.65
C SER A 81 0.70 8.46 14.69
N SER A 82 1.12 9.63 15.17
CA SER A 82 0.33 10.87 15.08
C SER A 82 0.10 11.32 13.64
N ASN A 83 0.92 10.84 12.71
CA ASN A 83 0.91 11.20 11.30
C ASN A 83 0.19 10.16 10.44
N SER A 84 -0.63 9.32 11.08
CA SER A 84 -1.43 8.27 10.44
C SER A 84 -2.41 8.86 9.42
N SER A 85 -2.55 8.18 8.28
CA SER A 85 -3.62 8.46 7.31
C SER A 85 -4.63 7.32 7.32
N ASP A 86 -5.89 7.63 7.60
CA ASP A 86 -6.97 6.64 7.65
C ASP A 86 -7.15 5.92 6.32
N LYS A 87 -6.95 6.64 5.19
CA LYS A 87 -6.98 6.05 3.85
C LYS A 87 -5.87 5.00 3.69
N ILE A 88 -4.65 5.31 4.12
CA ILE A 88 -3.51 4.38 4.04
C ILE A 88 -3.73 3.18 4.96
N ASN A 89 -4.12 3.41 6.21
CA ASN A 89 -4.45 2.34 7.16
C ASN A 89 -5.50 1.39 6.60
N ARG A 90 -6.52 1.93 5.93
CA ARG A 90 -7.57 1.14 5.31
C ARG A 90 -7.02 0.18 4.24
N MET A 91 -6.04 0.60 3.44
CA MET A 91 -5.43 -0.27 2.43
C MET A 91 -4.68 -1.45 3.10
N PHE A 92 -3.93 -1.18 4.16
CA PHE A 92 -3.26 -2.24 4.93
C PHE A 92 -4.26 -3.19 5.60
N GLU A 93 -5.36 -2.68 6.15
CA GLU A 93 -6.44 -3.51 6.71
C GLU A 93 -7.07 -4.42 5.64
N LEU A 94 -7.27 -3.91 4.43
CA LEU A 94 -7.82 -4.69 3.33
C LEU A 94 -6.85 -5.77 2.87
N ALA A 95 -5.55 -5.48 2.77
CA ALA A 95 -4.55 -6.49 2.40
C ALA A 95 -4.53 -7.65 3.41
N LEU A 96 -4.65 -7.34 4.71
CA LEU A 96 -4.78 -8.36 5.76
C LEU A 96 -6.11 -9.11 5.68
N LEU A 97 -7.22 -8.41 5.44
CA LEU A 97 -8.55 -9.01 5.33
C LEU A 97 -8.63 -10.01 4.16
N TYR A 98 -8.00 -9.68 3.03
CA TYR A 98 -7.97 -10.52 1.85
C TYR A 98 -6.82 -11.53 1.84
N GLU A 99 -5.91 -11.45 2.83
CA GLU A 99 -4.70 -12.26 2.94
C GLU A 99 -3.81 -12.15 1.67
N THR A 100 -3.75 -10.94 1.11
CA THR A 100 -3.00 -10.60 -0.11
C THR A 100 -1.91 -9.56 0.18
N SER A 101 -1.32 -9.06 -0.89
CA SER A 101 -0.34 -7.98 -0.94
C SER A 101 -0.97 -6.58 -0.97
N ILE A 102 -0.10 -5.59 -0.81
CA ILE A 102 -0.36 -4.19 -1.09
C ILE A 102 0.73 -3.68 -2.05
N HIS A 103 0.31 -2.98 -3.10
CA HIS A 103 1.16 -2.48 -4.18
C HIS A 103 1.12 -0.96 -4.22
N PHE A 104 2.26 -0.34 -4.51
CA PHE A 104 2.47 1.10 -4.63
C PHE A 104 2.98 1.37 -6.04
N TYR A 105 2.21 2.12 -6.83
CA TYR A 105 2.57 2.50 -8.21
C TYR A 105 2.71 4.02 -8.28
N PHE A 106 3.94 4.54 -8.20
CA PHE A 106 4.21 5.95 -7.90
C PHE A 106 4.91 6.75 -9.01
#